data_AF-A0AAV3UX82-F1
#
_entry.id   AF-A0AAV3UX82-F1
#
_cell.length_a   1.000
_cell.length_b   1.000
_cell.length_c   1.000
_cell.angle_alpha   90.00
_cell.angle_beta   90.00
_cell.angle_gamma   90.00
#
_symmetry.space_group_name_H-M   'P 1'
#
loop_
_entity.id
_entity.type
_entity.pdbx_description
1 polymer ?
#
loop_
_entity_poly.entity_id
_entity_poly.type
_entity_poly.pdbx_seq_one_letter_code
_entity_poly.pdbx_strand_id
1 'polypeptide(L)'
;MQQHLSWQETISRALSVHTDIPSSRFLQLATVDIHGQPHCRTLVFRGFDQDKNQLYLHTDKRSEKIAQLESNNRVETCWYFSETREQFRFKGQIECIGHLDAAMEQATSRFKQQLRLTHWQNLSDALRESYGSNYSHAQPDENFTLLIVHITQVDYLRLAPLPHLRLLYSLDEHGKWQTKAGSP
;
A
#
# COMPACT_ATOMS: atom_id res chain seq x y z
N MET A 1 -11.24 -30.30 -1.74
CA MET A 1 -10.45 -29.10 -1.37
C MET A 1 -11.43 -28.00 -1.03
N GLN A 2 -11.40 -27.43 0.18
CA GLN A 2 -12.16 -26.21 0.46
C GLN A 2 -11.55 -25.11 -0.40
N GLN A 3 -12.34 -24.54 -1.30
CA GLN A 3 -11.92 -23.42 -2.12
C GLN A 3 -11.98 -22.16 -1.25
N HIS A 4 -10.82 -21.62 -0.91
CA HIS A 4 -10.74 -20.33 -0.22
C HIS A 4 -10.94 -19.19 -1.22
N LEU A 5 -11.53 -18.09 -0.74
CA LEU A 5 -11.59 -16.85 -1.51
C LEU A 5 -10.17 -16.38 -1.87
N SER A 6 -10.06 -15.66 -2.98
CA SER A 6 -8.85 -14.91 -3.30
C SER A 6 -8.56 -13.88 -2.20
N TRP A 7 -7.31 -13.43 -2.10
CA TRP A 7 -6.99 -12.39 -1.13
C TRP A 7 -7.68 -11.06 -1.49
N GLN A 8 -7.91 -10.78 -2.78
CA GLN A 8 -8.61 -9.60 -3.28
C GLN A 8 -10.06 -9.56 -2.80
N GLU A 9 -10.79 -10.67 -2.92
CA GLU A 9 -12.16 -10.80 -2.40
C GLU A 9 -12.17 -10.68 -0.88
N THR A 10 -11.19 -11.28 -0.21
CA THR A 10 -11.08 -11.28 1.26
C THR A 10 -10.86 -9.86 1.80
N ILE A 11 -9.91 -9.09 1.25
CA ILE A 11 -9.66 -7.71 1.67
C ILE A 11 -10.82 -6.79 1.28
N SER A 12 -11.47 -7.01 0.13
CA SER A 12 -12.63 -6.21 -0.30
C SER A 12 -13.78 -6.34 0.69
N ARG A 13 -14.04 -7.55 1.19
CA ARG A 13 -15.03 -7.79 2.26
C ARG A 13 -14.64 -7.12 3.57
N ALA A 14 -13.37 -7.24 3.98
CA ALA A 14 -12.90 -6.58 5.20
C ALA A 14 -13.10 -5.06 5.11
N LEU A 15 -12.72 -4.46 3.98
CA LEU A 15 -12.94 -3.04 3.70
C LEU A 15 -14.41 -2.64 3.74
N SER A 16 -15.31 -3.41 3.10
CA SER A 16 -16.74 -3.06 3.07
C SER A 16 -17.36 -3.00 4.46
N VAL A 17 -16.94 -3.91 5.36
CA VAL A 17 -17.41 -3.92 6.75
C VAL A 17 -16.91 -2.71 7.54
N HIS A 18 -15.76 -2.13 7.17
CA HIS A 18 -15.12 -1.04 7.91
C HIS A 18 -15.15 0.31 7.18
N THR A 19 -16.03 0.46 6.19
CA THR A 19 -16.14 1.69 5.36
C THR A 19 -16.33 2.94 6.22
N ASP A 20 -17.15 2.85 7.26
CA ASP A 20 -17.50 3.96 8.14
C ASP A 20 -16.57 4.12 9.36
N ILE A 21 -15.45 3.37 9.40
CA ILE A 21 -14.47 3.41 10.49
C ILE A 21 -13.20 4.09 9.96
N PRO A 22 -12.97 5.39 10.21
CA PRO A 22 -11.83 6.10 9.63
C PRO A 22 -10.47 5.46 9.95
N SER A 23 -10.32 4.93 11.17
CA SER A 23 -9.11 4.26 11.62
C SER A 23 -8.83 2.94 10.89
N SER A 24 -9.83 2.32 10.26
CA SER A 24 -9.65 1.10 9.47
C SER A 24 -8.78 1.34 8.24
N ARG A 25 -8.59 2.59 7.83
CA ARG A 25 -7.70 2.96 6.73
C ARG A 25 -6.22 3.01 7.14
N PHE A 26 -5.90 2.85 8.41
CA PHE A 26 -4.53 2.93 8.91
C PHE A 26 -3.86 1.56 8.87
N LEU A 27 -2.70 1.51 8.23
CA LEU A 27 -1.84 0.34 8.18
C LEU A 27 -0.42 0.70 8.59
N GLN A 28 0.35 -0.28 9.04
CA GLN A 28 1.76 -0.11 9.37
C GLN A 28 2.60 -0.48 8.16
N LEU A 29 3.56 0.37 7.78
CA LEU A 29 4.57 0.07 6.77
C LEU A 29 5.90 -0.23 7.46
N ALA A 30 6.42 -1.44 7.26
CA ALA A 30 7.77 -1.82 7.66
C ALA A 30 8.76 -1.59 6.49
N THR A 31 9.88 -0.96 6.80
CA THR A 31 11.01 -0.73 5.88
C THR A 31 12.31 -1.09 6.58
N VAL A 32 13.40 -1.18 5.82
CA VAL A 32 14.75 -1.42 6.33
C VAL A 32 15.66 -0.36 5.73
N ASP A 33 16.53 0.24 6.54
CA ASP A 33 17.49 1.23 6.05
C ASP A 33 18.78 0.61 5.48
N ILE A 34 19.71 1.47 5.04
CA ILE A 34 21.02 1.07 4.49
C ILE A 34 21.89 0.26 5.46
N HIS A 35 21.62 0.33 6.77
CA HIS A 35 22.36 -0.39 7.81
C HIS A 35 21.68 -1.70 8.20
N GLY A 36 20.55 -2.05 7.57
CA GLY A 36 19.78 -3.23 7.93
C GLY A 36 18.86 -3.03 9.13
N GLN A 37 18.72 -1.82 9.65
CA GLN A 37 17.86 -1.54 10.80
C GLN A 37 16.40 -1.44 10.36
N PRO A 38 15.46 -2.18 11.01
CA PRO A 38 14.05 -2.08 10.72
C PRO A 38 13.45 -0.77 11.25
N HIS A 39 12.51 -0.23 10.48
CA HIS A 39 11.70 0.92 10.84
C HIS A 39 10.22 0.62 10.58
N CYS A 40 9.32 1.17 11.41
CA CYS A 40 7.88 0.96 11.29
C CYS A 40 7.12 2.25 11.60
N ARG A 41 6.06 2.52 10.83
CA ARG A 41 5.18 3.68 11.03
C ARG A 41 3.81 3.43 10.42
N THR A 42 2.81 4.16 10.91
CA THR A 42 1.47 4.16 10.34
C THR A 42 1.42 5.02 9.07
N LEU A 43 0.76 4.50 8.04
CA LEU A 43 0.36 5.22 6.83
C LEU A 43 -1.13 5.01 6.59
N VAL A 44 -1.72 5.87 5.76
CA VAL A 44 -3.13 5.76 5.41
C VAL A 44 -3.27 5.12 4.03
N PHE A 45 -4.11 4.10 3.96
CA PHE A 45 -4.56 3.45 2.74
C PHE A 45 -5.24 4.43 1.76
N ARG A 46 -4.81 4.38 0.49
CA ARG A 46 -5.28 5.27 -0.59
C ARG A 46 -5.88 4.55 -1.79
N GLY A 47 -6.15 3.26 -1.68
CA GLY A 47 -6.79 2.47 -2.73
C GLY A 47 -5.95 1.29 -3.20
N PHE A 48 -6.58 0.47 -4.03
CA PHE A 48 -5.94 -0.62 -4.76
C PHE A 48 -6.13 -0.43 -6.26
N ASP A 49 -5.17 -0.91 -7.04
CA ASP A 49 -5.43 -1.42 -8.39
C ASP A 49 -5.37 -2.94 -8.27
N GLN A 50 -6.55 -3.56 -8.19
CA GLN A 50 -6.69 -5.00 -7.92
C GLN A 50 -6.18 -5.84 -9.11
N ASP A 51 -6.37 -5.36 -10.34
CA ASP A 51 -5.90 -6.03 -11.55
C ASP A 51 -4.37 -6.11 -11.58
N LYS A 52 -3.70 -5.08 -11.06
CA LYS A 52 -2.23 -5.03 -10.97
C LYS A 52 -1.67 -5.50 -9.63
N ASN A 53 -2.52 -5.90 -8.68
CA ASN A 53 -2.12 -6.24 -7.31
C ASN A 53 -1.31 -5.12 -6.61
N GLN A 54 -1.73 -3.86 -6.81
CA GLN A 54 -1.03 -2.69 -6.30
C GLN A 54 -1.81 -2.02 -5.16
N LEU A 55 -1.10 -1.70 -4.07
CA LEU A 55 -1.60 -0.90 -2.95
C LEU A 55 -1.02 0.51 -3.02
N TYR A 56 -1.88 1.52 -2.91
CA TYR A 56 -1.48 2.92 -2.96
C TYR A 56 -1.39 3.55 -1.57
N LEU A 57 -0.29 4.27 -1.33
CA LEU A 57 -0.04 5.07 -0.14
C LEU A 57 0.52 6.43 -0.55
N HIS A 58 0.49 7.42 0.34
CA HIS A 58 1.09 8.73 0.09
C HIS A 58 2.19 9.02 1.09
N THR A 59 3.20 9.77 0.68
CA THR A 59 4.20 10.30 1.59
C THR A 59 4.81 11.60 1.08
N ASP A 60 5.58 12.25 1.95
CA ASP A 60 6.37 13.43 1.63
C ASP A 60 7.80 12.99 1.26
N LYS A 61 8.33 13.52 0.16
CA LYS A 61 9.67 13.26 -0.37
C LYS A 61 10.78 13.52 0.66
N ARG A 62 10.56 14.44 1.60
CA ARG A 62 11.55 14.85 2.61
C ARG A 62 11.62 13.89 3.79
N SER A 63 10.72 12.91 3.87
CA SER A 63 10.66 12.00 5.01
C SER A 63 11.76 10.93 4.95
N GLU A 64 12.29 10.53 6.12
CA GLU A 64 13.39 9.56 6.24
C GLU A 64 13.14 8.24 5.51
N LYS A 65 11.87 7.81 5.44
CA LYS A 65 11.50 6.56 4.75
C LYS A 65 11.85 6.60 3.26
N ILE A 66 11.91 7.77 2.63
CA ILE A 66 12.27 7.87 1.20
C ILE A 66 13.68 7.35 0.98
N ALA A 67 14.66 7.81 1.76
CA ALA A 67 16.04 7.30 1.69
C ALA A 67 16.11 5.79 1.99
N GLN A 68 15.30 5.31 2.94
CA GLN A 68 15.20 3.87 3.24
C GLN A 68 14.70 3.09 2.02
N LEU A 69 13.63 3.56 1.38
CA LEU A 69 13.01 2.91 0.22
C LEU A 69 13.87 2.98 -1.04
N GLU A 70 14.63 4.05 -1.23
CA GLU A 70 15.62 4.17 -2.31
C GLU A 70 16.76 3.17 -2.14
N SER A 71 17.18 2.91 -0.90
CA SER A 71 18.21 1.90 -0.62
C SER A 71 17.71 0.46 -0.68
N ASN A 72 16.48 0.22 -0.23
CA ASN A 72 15.87 -1.09 -0.18
C ASN A 72 14.35 -0.96 -0.36
N ASN A 73 13.89 -1.32 -1.56
CA ASN A 73 12.48 -1.20 -1.91
C ASN A 73 11.61 -2.37 -1.44
N ARG A 74 12.16 -3.35 -0.71
CA ARG A 74 11.38 -4.46 -0.17
C ARG A 74 10.67 -4.03 1.11
N VAL A 75 9.35 -4.19 1.11
CA VAL A 75 8.50 -3.75 2.23
C VAL A 75 7.51 -4.84 2.62
N GLU A 76 7.02 -4.71 3.83
CA GLU A 76 5.82 -5.41 4.28
C GLU A 76 4.90 -4.42 4.96
N THR A 77 3.61 -4.43 4.60
CA THR A 77 2.60 -3.71 5.37
C THR A 77 1.88 -4.66 6.29
N CYS A 78 1.59 -4.27 7.52
CA CYS A 78 0.70 -4.99 8.42
C CYS A 78 -0.57 -4.17 8.62
N TRP A 79 -1.73 -4.78 8.44
CA TRP A 79 -3.02 -4.10 8.49
C TRP A 79 -4.03 -4.93 9.26
N TYR A 80 -4.44 -4.43 10.43
CA TYR A 80 -5.40 -5.09 11.31
C TYR A 80 -6.77 -4.41 11.26
N PHE A 81 -7.81 -5.22 11.13
CA PHE A 81 -9.22 -4.85 11.11
C PHE A 81 -9.87 -5.33 12.40
N SER A 82 -10.19 -4.39 13.30
CA SER A 82 -10.62 -4.69 14.67
C SER A 82 -11.96 -5.41 14.74
N GLU A 83 -12.95 -5.01 13.94
CA GLU A 83 -14.32 -5.52 14.04
C GLU A 83 -14.42 -6.97 13.57
N THR A 84 -13.68 -7.33 12.53
CA THR A 84 -13.63 -8.70 12.01
C THR A 84 -12.50 -9.53 12.61
N ARG A 85 -11.61 -8.89 13.38
CA ARG A 85 -10.40 -9.50 13.97
C ARG A 85 -9.53 -10.18 12.91
N GLU A 86 -9.34 -9.48 11.80
CA GLU A 86 -8.58 -9.93 10.64
C GLU A 86 -7.30 -9.13 10.49
N GLN A 87 -6.23 -9.78 10.06
CA GLN A 87 -4.96 -9.15 9.73
C GLN A 87 -4.55 -9.53 8.32
N PHE A 88 -4.05 -8.55 7.58
CA PHE A 88 -3.42 -8.74 6.29
C PHE A 88 -1.99 -8.23 6.36
N ARG A 89 -1.05 -9.10 5.99
CA ARG A 89 0.34 -8.70 5.76
C ARG A 89 0.63 -8.78 4.28
N PHE A 90 0.84 -7.63 3.64
CA PHE A 90 1.18 -7.56 2.21
C PHE A 90 2.68 -7.36 2.06
N LYS A 91 3.35 -8.31 1.41
CA LYS A 91 4.78 -8.22 1.10
C LYS A 91 4.99 -7.94 -0.37
N GLY A 92 5.96 -7.08 -0.66
CA GLY A 92 6.21 -6.67 -2.03
C GLY A 92 7.41 -5.76 -2.19
N GLN A 93 7.52 -5.20 -3.39
CA GLN A 93 8.40 -4.09 -3.69
C GLN A 93 7.60 -2.80 -3.78
N ILE A 94 8.17 -1.69 -3.33
CA ILE A 94 7.53 -0.38 -3.40
C ILE A 94 8.22 0.51 -4.43
N GLU A 95 7.42 1.26 -5.18
CA GLU A 95 7.90 2.31 -6.08
C GLU A 95 7.52 3.69 -5.53
N CYS A 96 8.47 4.63 -5.56
CA CYS A 96 8.25 6.02 -5.15
C CYS A 96 8.08 6.90 -6.40
N ILE A 97 6.86 7.39 -6.63
CA ILE A 97 6.54 8.30 -7.74
C ILE A 97 6.55 9.74 -7.21
N GLY A 98 7.70 10.41 -7.35
CA GLY A 98 7.87 11.82 -7.06
C GLY A 98 7.60 12.72 -8.28
N HIS A 99 7.93 14.00 -8.16
CA HIS A 99 7.97 14.92 -9.29
C HIS A 99 9.03 14.48 -10.31
N LEU A 100 8.69 14.52 -11.61
CA LEU A 100 9.60 14.31 -12.72
C LEU A 100 9.60 15.55 -13.61
N ASP A 101 10.80 16.00 -13.99
CA ASP A 101 10.94 17.07 -14.97
C ASP A 101 10.42 16.60 -16.34
N ALA A 102 9.71 17.48 -17.04
CA ALA A 102 9.09 17.19 -18.34
C ALA A 102 10.08 16.68 -19.40
N ALA A 103 11.36 17.02 -19.28
CA ALA A 103 12.43 16.56 -20.17
C ALA A 103 12.73 15.05 -20.05
N MET A 104 12.29 14.38 -18.98
CA MET A 104 12.56 12.97 -18.69
C MET A 104 11.38 12.04 -19.00
N GLU A 105 10.34 12.52 -19.68
CA GLU A 105 9.11 11.77 -19.91
C GLU A 105 9.23 10.67 -20.97
N GLN A 106 9.35 9.42 -20.51
CA GLN A 106 8.99 8.23 -21.28
C GLN A 106 7.50 7.89 -21.10
N ALA A 107 6.92 7.10 -22.01
CA ALA A 107 5.50 6.74 -21.97
C ALA A 107 5.06 6.10 -20.63
N THR A 108 5.90 5.21 -20.07
CA THR A 108 5.65 4.59 -18.75
C THR A 108 5.67 5.62 -17.62
N SER A 109 6.56 6.62 -17.70
CA SER A 109 6.62 7.72 -16.72
C SER A 109 5.37 8.58 -16.77
N ARG A 110 4.80 8.83 -17.96
CA ARG A 110 3.54 9.60 -18.12
C ARG A 110 2.37 8.96 -17.39
N PHE A 111 2.18 7.64 -17.52
CA PHE A 111 1.08 6.95 -16.82
C PHE A 111 1.22 7.09 -15.30
N LYS A 112 2.44 6.93 -14.77
CA LYS A 112 2.70 7.07 -13.32
C LYS A 112 2.52 8.50 -12.84
N GLN A 113 2.94 9.51 -13.61
CA GLN A 113 2.70 10.92 -13.29
C GLN A 113 1.21 11.26 -13.34
N GLN A 114 0.46 10.73 -14.30
CA GLN A 114 -0.99 10.90 -14.37
C GLN A 114 -1.69 10.28 -13.14
N LEU A 115 -1.27 9.08 -12.73
CA LEU A 115 -1.79 8.44 -11.53
C LEU A 115 -1.49 9.26 -10.27
N ARG A 116 -0.26 9.77 -10.14
CA ARG A 116 0.13 10.71 -9.07
C ARG A 116 -0.74 11.97 -9.08
N LEU A 117 -1.00 12.56 -10.25
CA LEU A 117 -1.90 13.71 -10.40
C LEU A 117 -3.32 13.39 -9.93
N THR A 118 -3.88 12.25 -10.34
CA THR A 118 -5.22 11.82 -9.90
C THR A 118 -5.29 11.68 -8.38
N HIS A 119 -4.28 11.08 -7.75
CA HIS A 119 -4.23 10.98 -6.29
C HIS A 119 -4.12 12.34 -5.61
N TRP A 120 -3.35 13.27 -6.17
CA TRP A 120 -3.25 14.64 -5.68
C TRP A 120 -4.59 15.39 -5.76
N GLN A 121 -5.30 15.28 -6.88
CA GLN A 121 -6.61 15.90 -7.10
C GLN A 121 -7.71 15.32 -6.19
N ASN A 122 -7.51 14.11 -5.66
CA ASN A 122 -8.43 13.48 -4.71
C ASN A 122 -8.09 13.75 -3.24
N LEU A 123 -7.03 14.50 -2.92
CA LEU A 123 -6.75 14.92 -1.54
C LEU A 123 -7.80 15.92 -1.03
N SER A 124 -8.00 15.97 0.29
CA SER A 124 -8.70 17.07 0.93
C SER A 124 -7.83 18.32 0.95
N ASP A 125 -8.46 19.49 1.09
CA ASP A 125 -7.77 20.78 1.15
C ASP A 125 -6.80 20.85 2.33
N ALA A 126 -7.25 20.44 3.52
CA ALA A 126 -6.40 20.36 4.72
C ALA A 126 -5.13 19.50 4.51
N LEU A 127 -5.21 18.44 3.69
CA LEU A 127 -4.03 17.62 3.41
C LEU A 127 -3.11 18.28 2.37
N ARG A 128 -3.64 19.01 1.39
CA ARG A 128 -2.80 19.79 0.47
C ARG A 128 -2.10 20.95 1.18
N GLU A 129 -2.78 21.62 2.11
CA GLU A 129 -2.20 22.68 2.94
C GLU A 129 -0.96 22.21 3.72
N SER A 130 -0.91 20.92 4.09
CA SER A 130 0.28 20.35 4.76
C SER A 130 1.55 20.35 3.92
N TYR A 131 1.42 20.49 2.60
CA TYR A 131 2.56 20.64 1.68
C TYR A 131 2.97 22.11 1.48
N GLY A 132 2.13 23.07 1.85
CA GLY A 132 2.42 24.50 1.77
C GLY A 132 1.16 25.35 1.65
N SER A 133 1.24 26.62 2.04
CA SER A 133 0.08 27.53 2.07
C SER A 133 -0.43 27.96 0.68
N ASN A 134 0.39 27.85 -0.36
CA ASN A 134 0.06 28.23 -1.75
C ASN A 134 0.01 27.00 -2.68
N TYR A 135 -0.63 25.92 -2.23
CA TYR A 135 -0.72 24.69 -3.01
C TYR A 135 -1.61 24.86 -4.25
N SER A 136 -1.33 24.10 -5.31
CA SER A 136 -2.16 24.04 -6.52
C SER A 136 -3.13 22.86 -6.44
N HIS A 137 -4.40 23.05 -6.82
CA HIS A 137 -5.30 21.91 -7.02
C HIS A 137 -5.00 21.16 -8.33
N ALA A 138 -4.53 21.89 -9.35
CA ALA A 138 -4.34 21.34 -10.69
C ALA A 138 -3.02 20.59 -10.86
N GLN A 139 -2.01 20.90 -10.04
CA GLN A 139 -0.67 20.34 -10.14
C GLN A 139 -0.20 19.83 -8.77
N PRO A 140 0.41 18.63 -8.68
CA PRO A 140 0.87 18.12 -7.41
C PRO A 140 2.12 18.86 -6.93
N ASP A 141 2.20 19.11 -5.62
CA ASP A 141 3.40 19.65 -4.97
C ASP A 141 4.63 18.79 -5.27
N GLU A 142 5.83 19.37 -5.38
CA GLU A 142 7.05 18.64 -5.68
C GLU A 142 7.40 17.55 -4.65
N ASN A 143 7.00 17.75 -3.39
CA ASN A 143 7.25 16.83 -2.29
C ASN A 143 6.18 15.75 -2.17
N PHE A 144 5.03 15.92 -2.83
CA PHE A 144 4.00 14.89 -2.85
C PHE A 144 4.52 13.64 -3.59
N THR A 145 4.63 12.53 -2.86
CA THR A 145 5.11 11.26 -3.42
C THR A 145 4.00 10.22 -3.33
N LEU A 146 3.62 9.66 -4.47
CA LEU A 146 2.75 8.48 -4.53
C LEU A 146 3.62 7.23 -4.34
N LEU A 147 3.26 6.39 -3.38
CA LEU A 147 3.89 5.11 -3.15
C LEU A 147 3.02 4.00 -3.72
N ILE A 148 3.61 3.11 -4.52
CA ILE A 148 2.93 1.97 -5.13
C ILE A 148 3.59 0.69 -4.60
N VAL A 149 2.88 -0.07 -3.76
CA VAL A 149 3.35 -1.38 -3.29
C VAL A 149 2.85 -2.46 -4.26
N HIS A 150 3.78 -3.12 -4.95
CA HIS A 150 3.54 -4.27 -5.82
C HIS A 150 3.48 -5.55 -4.98
N ILE A 151 2.28 -6.04 -4.72
CA ILE A 151 2.04 -7.16 -3.80
C ILE A 151 2.39 -8.48 -4.49
N THR A 152 3.25 -9.26 -3.84
CA THR A 152 3.67 -10.60 -4.31
C THR A 152 3.32 -11.71 -3.33
N GLN A 153 3.11 -11.37 -2.05
CA GLN A 153 2.65 -12.30 -1.04
C GLN A 153 1.64 -11.63 -0.11
N VAL A 154 0.66 -12.41 0.35
CA VAL A 154 -0.31 -12.00 1.38
C VAL A 154 -0.36 -13.06 2.46
N ASP A 155 -0.12 -12.68 3.70
CA ASP A 155 -0.37 -13.51 4.88
C ASP A 155 -1.62 -12.97 5.58
N TYR A 156 -2.73 -13.68 5.40
CA TYR A 156 -4.03 -13.35 5.98
C TYR A 156 -4.27 -14.22 7.22
N LEU A 157 -4.64 -13.56 8.31
CA LEU A 157 -4.99 -14.19 9.58
C LEU A 157 -6.37 -13.71 10.02
N ARG A 158 -7.25 -14.62 10.42
CA ARG A 158 -8.52 -14.31 11.08
C ARG A 158 -8.60 -15.00 12.43
N LEU A 159 -8.76 -14.20 13.47
CA LEU A 159 -8.90 -14.66 14.84
C LEU A 159 -10.37 -15.07 15.11
N ALA A 160 -10.69 -16.33 14.83
CA ALA A 160 -11.97 -16.95 15.20
C ALA A 160 -11.85 -17.71 16.54
N PRO A 161 -12.97 -18.03 17.24
CA PRO A 161 -12.99 -19.11 18.22
C PRO A 161 -12.37 -20.36 17.58
N LEU A 162 -11.42 -21.01 18.28
CA LEU A 162 -10.47 -21.95 17.69
C LEU A 162 -11.10 -22.94 16.69
N PRO A 163 -10.44 -23.22 15.55
CA PRO A 163 -9.10 -22.75 15.17
C PRO A 163 -9.11 -21.35 14.51
N HIS A 164 -8.00 -20.61 14.66
CA HIS A 164 -7.75 -19.45 13.81
C HIS A 164 -7.55 -19.89 12.36
N LEU A 165 -7.95 -19.03 11.41
CA LEU A 165 -7.72 -19.27 9.99
C LEU A 165 -6.50 -18.45 9.55
N ARG A 166 -5.48 -19.12 9.02
CA ARG A 166 -4.35 -18.45 8.38
C ARG A 166 -4.18 -18.96 6.95
N LEU A 167 -4.16 -18.04 6.00
CA LEU A 167 -3.98 -18.34 4.57
C LEU A 167 -2.78 -17.56 4.04
N LEU A 168 -1.90 -18.27 3.36
CA LEU A 168 -0.72 -17.72 2.71
C LEU A 168 -0.95 -17.72 1.21
N TYR A 169 -0.98 -16.54 0.63
CA TYR A 169 -1.08 -16.32 -0.81
C TYR A 169 0.28 -15.92 -1.35
N SER A 170 0.69 -16.48 -2.48
CA SER A 170 1.92 -16.12 -3.18
C SER A 170 1.72 -16.11 -4.69
N LEU A 171 2.22 -15.07 -5.35
CA LEU A 171 2.28 -14.97 -6.79
C LEU A 171 3.47 -15.79 -7.29
N ASP A 172 3.22 -16.74 -8.20
CA ASP A 172 4.29 -17.51 -8.83
C ASP A 172 4.94 -16.80 -10.03
N GLU A 173 5.97 -17.41 -10.60
CA GLU A 173 6.74 -16.86 -11.73
C GLU A 173 5.90 -16.68 -13.01
N HIS A 174 4.76 -17.36 -13.10
CA HIS A 174 3.81 -17.24 -14.21
C HIS A 174 2.71 -16.19 -13.94
N GLY A 175 2.80 -15.46 -12.82
CA GLY A 175 1.81 -14.45 -12.44
C GLY A 175 0.51 -15.06 -11.92
N LYS A 176 0.51 -16.32 -11.47
CA LYS A 176 -0.67 -16.98 -10.90
C LYS A 176 -0.59 -17.01 -9.38
N TRP A 177 -1.70 -16.66 -8.72
CA TRP A 177 -1.81 -16.74 -7.28
C TRP A 177 -2.01 -18.20 -6.82
N GLN A 178 -1.19 -18.60 -5.86
CA GLN A 178 -1.30 -19.87 -5.15
C GLN A 178 -1.69 -19.61 -3.69
N THR A 179 -2.48 -20.50 -3.11
CA THR A 179 -2.96 -20.39 -1.72
C THR A 179 -2.64 -21.66 -0.97
N LYS A 180 -2.12 -21.52 0.26
CA LYS A 180 -1.96 -22.63 1.20
C LYS A 180 -2.42 -22.24 2.60
N ALA A 181 -2.88 -23.21 3.36
CA ALA A 181 -3.12 -23.01 4.79
C ALA A 181 -1.78 -22.80 5.51
N GLY A 182 -1.75 -21.81 6.40
CA GLY A 182 -0.66 -21.60 7.34
C GLY A 182 -1.01 -22.14 8.71
N SER A 183 -0.01 -22.55 9.49
CA SER A 183 -0.19 -22.73 10.94
C SER A 183 -0.44 -21.36 11.58
N PRO A 184 -1.48 -21.20 12.42
CA PRO A 184 -1.78 -19.96 13.12
C PRO A 184 -0.59 -19.36 13.84
#